data_AF-A0A316BTI1-F1
#
_entry.id   AF-A0A316BTI1-F1
#
_cell.length_a   1.000
_cell.length_b   1.000
_cell.length_c   1.000
_cell.angle_alpha   90.00
_cell.angle_beta   90.00
_cell.angle_gamma   90.00
#
_symmetry.space_group_name_H-M   'P 1'
#
loop_
_entity.id
_entity.type
_entity.pdbx_description
1 polymer ?
#
loop_
_entity_poly.entity_id
_entity_poly.type
_entity_poly.pdbx_seq_one_letter_code
_entity_poly.pdbx_strand_id
1 'polypeptide(L)'
;MKKIKAMACVLALAMVAGVLAGCSKTTTISTGNFTKACEKLGLEEFELDGKDAPDIDDLEDGIYAYADEDFIEDEPEQIEDFLKDLKLNDVIDVDDVETFAFAAKATGLEDAKDIASDPEDIADLEIDGAVAFQMTLKKDGYAEDIMDAVMDMLDEAGVSKKSLTNKEFYSSKKEGYFRFHIDVAKLAKIILDNDDIADILEKYGDKADIDFEDLLGSLKGDVAITVEVNGKNVFVLMGGALNTKPATLNQFAKAFGASVNPVSVPMNEKLVEEMVEDAVDNYASKLSSAGAAFDL
;
A
#
# COMPACT_ATOMS: atom_id res chain seq x y z
N MET A 1 -52.24 5.27 -14.91
CA MET A 1 -51.79 5.00 -13.53
C MET A 1 -51.07 3.65 -13.34
N LYS A 2 -51.53 2.51 -13.89
CA LYS A 2 -50.87 1.20 -13.67
C LYS A 2 -49.44 1.10 -14.27
N LYS A 3 -49.17 1.73 -15.41
CA LYS A 3 -47.85 1.71 -16.09
C LYS A 3 -46.77 2.51 -15.34
N ILE A 4 -47.14 3.60 -14.66
CA ILE A 4 -46.22 4.45 -13.88
C ILE A 4 -45.77 3.72 -12.60
N LYS A 5 -46.67 2.96 -11.96
CA LYS A 5 -46.34 2.16 -10.77
C LYS A 5 -45.36 1.02 -11.07
N ALA A 6 -45.46 0.38 -12.25
CA ALA A 6 -44.54 -0.68 -12.65
C ALA A 6 -43.12 -0.13 -12.92
N MET A 7 -43.01 1.04 -13.55
CA MET A 7 -41.72 1.67 -13.87
C MET A 7 -41.01 2.19 -12.61
N ALA A 8 -41.75 2.66 -11.61
CA ALA A 8 -41.21 3.01 -10.30
C ALA A 8 -40.71 1.79 -9.51
N CYS A 9 -41.37 0.64 -9.60
CA CYS A 9 -40.88 -0.61 -9.01
C CYS A 9 -39.59 -1.11 -9.67
N VAL A 10 -39.45 -0.96 -11.00
CA VAL A 10 -38.20 -1.35 -11.71
C VAL A 10 -37.06 -0.41 -11.35
N LEU A 11 -37.31 0.90 -11.22
CA LEU A 11 -36.32 1.87 -10.74
C LEU A 11 -35.95 1.63 -9.27
N ALA A 12 -36.91 1.29 -8.41
CA ALA A 12 -36.65 0.91 -7.02
C ALA A 12 -35.88 -0.42 -6.93
N LEU A 13 -36.19 -1.40 -7.77
CA LEU A 13 -35.42 -2.65 -7.86
C LEU A 13 -34.02 -2.44 -8.43
N ALA A 14 -33.83 -1.51 -9.37
CA ALA A 14 -32.51 -1.13 -9.88
C ALA A 14 -31.70 -0.31 -8.85
N MET A 15 -32.37 0.51 -8.04
CA MET A 15 -31.74 1.21 -6.89
C MET A 15 -31.41 0.23 -5.76
N VAL A 16 -32.27 -0.75 -5.47
CA VAL A 16 -32.00 -1.79 -4.47
C VAL A 16 -30.94 -2.79 -4.96
N ALA A 17 -30.94 -3.14 -6.25
CA ALA A 17 -29.86 -3.92 -6.86
C ALA A 17 -28.56 -3.12 -6.95
N GLY A 18 -28.60 -1.80 -7.14
CA GLY A 18 -27.44 -0.91 -7.05
C GLY A 18 -26.91 -0.74 -5.62
N VAL A 19 -27.79 -0.81 -4.61
CA VAL A 19 -27.45 -0.79 -3.18
C VAL A 19 -26.97 -2.18 -2.68
N LEU A 20 -27.38 -3.27 -3.33
CA LEU A 20 -26.94 -4.63 -3.00
C LEU A 20 -25.71 -5.09 -3.82
N ALA A 21 -25.52 -4.57 -5.04
CA ALA A 21 -24.32 -4.79 -5.85
C ALA A 21 -23.20 -3.77 -5.56
N GLY A 22 -23.51 -2.69 -4.82
CA GLY A 22 -22.54 -1.71 -4.35
C GLY A 22 -22.72 -1.47 -2.86
N CYS A 23 -22.00 -2.24 -2.03
CA CYS A 23 -21.61 -1.91 -0.66
C CYS A 23 -20.81 -3.04 0.03
N SER A 24 -20.14 -3.92 -0.71
CA SER A 24 -18.99 -4.60 -0.09
C SER A 24 -17.97 -3.50 0.18
N LYS A 25 -17.61 -3.28 1.44
CA LYS A 25 -16.59 -2.28 1.78
C LYS A 25 -15.19 -2.78 1.45
N THR A 26 -15.09 -4.02 0.99
CA THR A 26 -13.87 -4.78 0.73
C THR A 26 -13.96 -5.53 -0.60
N THR A 27 -12.81 -5.87 -1.12
CA THR A 27 -12.64 -6.60 -2.38
C THR A 27 -12.82 -8.10 -2.15
N THR A 28 -13.34 -8.78 -3.17
CA THR A 28 -13.31 -10.24 -3.24
C THR A 28 -12.86 -10.64 -4.63
N ILE A 29 -11.64 -11.16 -4.72
CA ILE A 29 -11.03 -11.63 -5.96
C ILE A 29 -10.38 -12.98 -5.69
N SER A 30 -10.71 -13.97 -6.51
CA SER A 30 -10.06 -15.28 -6.47
C SER A 30 -8.75 -15.25 -7.24
N THR A 31 -7.83 -16.15 -6.91
CA THR A 31 -6.53 -16.31 -7.58
C THR A 31 -6.68 -16.43 -9.09
N GLY A 32 -7.59 -17.28 -9.58
CA GLY A 32 -7.82 -17.40 -11.03
C GLY A 32 -8.40 -16.14 -11.71
N ASN A 33 -9.07 -15.24 -10.99
CA ASN A 33 -9.48 -13.94 -11.53
C ASN A 33 -8.34 -12.90 -11.43
N PHE A 34 -7.50 -13.01 -10.40
CA PHE A 34 -6.29 -12.23 -10.22
C PHE A 34 -5.28 -12.50 -11.35
N THR A 35 -4.96 -13.77 -11.62
CA THR A 35 -4.08 -14.19 -12.74
C THR A 35 -4.59 -13.65 -14.07
N LYS A 36 -5.89 -13.81 -14.36
CA LYS A 36 -6.50 -13.24 -15.59
C LYS A 36 -6.45 -11.72 -15.66
N ALA A 37 -6.42 -11.03 -14.53
CA ALA A 37 -6.23 -9.58 -14.51
C ALA A 37 -4.76 -9.25 -14.85
N CYS A 38 -3.80 -9.99 -14.30
CA CYS A 38 -2.38 -9.86 -14.63
C CYS A 38 -2.10 -10.08 -16.12
N GLU A 39 -2.62 -11.17 -16.70
CA GLU A 39 -2.50 -11.47 -18.14
C GLU A 39 -3.06 -10.34 -19.02
N LYS A 40 -4.18 -9.71 -18.60
CA LYS A 40 -4.78 -8.58 -19.33
C LYS A 40 -3.98 -7.29 -19.20
N LEU A 41 -3.26 -7.14 -18.10
CA LEU A 41 -2.34 -6.04 -17.88
C LEU A 41 -1.02 -6.24 -18.64
N GLY A 42 -0.79 -7.45 -19.17
CA GLY A 42 0.44 -7.79 -19.89
C GLY A 42 1.61 -8.07 -18.96
N LEU A 43 1.34 -8.42 -17.70
CA LEU A 43 2.37 -8.82 -16.74
C LEU A 43 2.90 -10.20 -17.11
N GLU A 44 4.18 -10.44 -16.86
CA GLU A 44 4.84 -11.72 -17.11
C GLU A 44 4.74 -12.65 -15.90
N GLU A 45 4.48 -13.93 -16.17
CA GLU A 45 4.42 -14.95 -15.12
C GLU A 45 5.82 -15.33 -14.67
N PHE A 46 6.04 -15.31 -13.37
CA PHE A 46 7.27 -15.78 -12.74
C PHE A 46 6.98 -17.06 -11.94
N GLU A 47 7.83 -18.08 -12.08
CA GLU A 47 7.68 -19.34 -11.34
C GLU A 47 8.26 -19.21 -9.92
N LEU A 48 7.46 -19.58 -8.92
CA LEU A 48 7.88 -19.67 -7.52
C LEU A 48 8.77 -20.92 -7.31
N ASP A 49 9.91 -21.07 -7.99
CA ASP A 49 10.77 -22.27 -7.89
C ASP A 49 12.14 -22.00 -7.24
N GLY A 50 12.31 -20.81 -6.66
CA GLY A 50 13.40 -20.43 -5.77
C GLY A 50 14.79 -20.34 -6.41
N LYS A 51 14.91 -20.36 -7.75
CA LYS A 51 16.25 -20.28 -8.39
C LYS A 51 16.64 -18.92 -8.90
N ASP A 52 15.68 -18.06 -9.21
CA ASP A 52 15.94 -16.70 -9.66
C ASP A 52 14.97 -15.77 -8.93
N ALA A 53 15.45 -14.67 -8.37
CA ALA A 53 14.55 -13.58 -7.99
C ALA A 53 14.37 -12.73 -9.26
N PRO A 54 13.18 -12.15 -9.52
CA PRO A 54 13.00 -11.26 -10.65
C PRO A 54 14.02 -10.12 -10.60
N ASP A 55 14.66 -9.82 -11.73
CA ASP A 55 15.58 -8.68 -11.81
C ASP A 55 14.75 -7.38 -11.75
N ILE A 56 15.40 -6.27 -11.41
CA ILE A 56 14.74 -4.97 -11.36
C ILE A 56 14.19 -4.58 -12.73
N ASP A 57 14.84 -5.03 -13.81
CA ASP A 57 14.46 -4.79 -15.19
C ASP A 57 13.13 -5.49 -15.52
N ASP A 58 12.85 -6.65 -14.90
CA ASP A 58 11.59 -7.39 -15.07
C ASP A 58 10.40 -6.64 -14.42
N LEU A 59 10.66 -5.74 -13.46
CA LEU A 59 9.62 -4.95 -12.81
C LEU A 59 9.06 -3.83 -13.70
N GLU A 60 9.81 -3.36 -14.71
CA GLU A 60 9.34 -2.33 -15.64
C GLU A 60 8.17 -2.85 -16.50
N ASP A 61 8.34 -4.05 -17.05
CA ASP A 61 7.29 -4.74 -17.79
C ASP A 61 6.20 -5.26 -16.83
N GLY A 62 6.63 -5.70 -15.65
CA GLY A 62 5.80 -6.07 -14.52
C GLY A 62 5.53 -7.56 -14.49
N ILE A 63 5.46 -8.11 -13.29
CA ILE A 63 5.47 -9.55 -13.02
C ILE A 63 4.25 -9.97 -12.21
N TYR A 64 3.93 -11.25 -12.27
CA TYR A 64 3.02 -11.89 -11.33
C TYR A 64 3.46 -13.33 -11.05
N ALA A 65 3.09 -13.84 -9.89
CA ALA A 65 3.12 -15.28 -9.62
C ALA A 65 1.89 -15.71 -8.84
N TYR A 66 1.63 -17.00 -8.83
CA TYR A 66 0.59 -17.61 -8.02
C TYR A 66 1.01 -18.99 -7.51
N ALA A 67 0.43 -19.38 -6.38
CA ALA A 67 0.56 -20.68 -5.78
C ALA A 67 -0.85 -21.22 -5.49
N ASP A 68 -1.10 -22.46 -5.86
CA ASP A 68 -2.29 -23.22 -5.49
C ASP A 68 -2.01 -24.14 -4.29
N GLU A 69 -3.05 -24.81 -3.80
CA GLU A 69 -2.96 -25.64 -2.58
C GLU A 69 -1.87 -26.72 -2.68
N ASP A 70 -1.73 -27.35 -3.85
CA ASP A 70 -0.71 -28.38 -4.10
C ASP A 70 0.70 -27.78 -3.97
N PHE A 71 0.96 -26.62 -4.57
CA PHE A 71 2.25 -25.94 -4.46
C PHE A 71 2.55 -25.53 -3.01
N ILE A 72 1.57 -24.99 -2.27
CA ILE A 72 1.76 -24.52 -0.90
C ILE A 72 2.07 -25.69 0.04
N GLU A 73 1.45 -26.85 -0.18
CA GLU A 73 1.75 -28.07 0.59
C GLU A 73 3.16 -28.62 0.28
N ASP A 74 3.63 -28.49 -0.96
CA ASP A 74 4.95 -28.97 -1.38
C ASP A 74 6.09 -28.00 -0.98
N GLU A 75 5.85 -26.69 -1.03
CA GLU A 75 6.85 -25.62 -0.81
C GLU A 75 6.35 -24.53 0.19
N PRO A 76 5.95 -24.88 1.43
CA PRO A 76 5.34 -23.95 2.38
C PRO A 76 6.28 -22.82 2.82
N GLU A 77 7.59 -23.08 2.83
CA GLU A 77 8.62 -22.11 3.25
C GLU A 77 8.57 -20.82 2.41
N GLN A 78 8.24 -20.92 1.11
CA GLN A 78 8.15 -19.74 0.25
C GLN A 78 6.99 -18.82 0.62
N ILE A 79 5.84 -19.40 1.00
CA ILE A 79 4.66 -18.63 1.44
C ILE A 79 4.86 -18.06 2.84
N GLU A 80 5.53 -18.81 3.72
CA GLU A 80 5.91 -18.30 5.03
C GLU A 80 6.79 -17.05 4.94
N ASP A 81 7.74 -17.01 4.02
CA ASP A 81 8.61 -15.84 3.84
C ASP A 81 7.83 -14.62 3.35
N PHE A 82 6.88 -14.78 2.42
CA PHE A 82 5.95 -13.70 2.06
C PHE A 82 5.10 -13.23 3.24
N LEU A 83 4.59 -14.16 4.06
CA LEU A 83 3.83 -13.81 5.26
C LEU A 83 4.68 -13.05 6.28
N LYS A 84 5.97 -13.39 6.43
CA LYS A 84 6.92 -12.66 7.30
C LYS A 84 7.19 -11.26 6.77
N ASP A 85 7.44 -11.11 5.47
CA ASP A 85 7.69 -9.81 4.85
C ASP A 85 6.49 -8.85 4.99
N LEU A 86 5.27 -9.39 4.92
CA LEU A 86 4.03 -8.64 5.17
C LEU A 86 3.69 -8.49 6.67
N LYS A 87 4.50 -9.04 7.58
CA LYS A 87 4.23 -9.15 9.03
C LYS A 87 2.87 -9.79 9.37
N LEU A 88 2.43 -10.74 8.55
CA LEU A 88 1.19 -11.50 8.75
C LEU A 88 1.43 -12.91 9.31
N ASN A 89 2.68 -13.35 9.40
CA ASN A 89 3.06 -14.68 9.91
C ASN A 89 2.65 -14.94 11.38
N ASP A 90 2.41 -13.88 12.16
CA ASP A 90 1.94 -14.00 13.55
C ASP A 90 0.42 -14.23 13.64
N VAL A 91 -0.30 -14.04 12.53
CA VAL A 91 -1.77 -14.12 12.45
C VAL A 91 -2.24 -15.24 11.53
N ILE A 92 -1.55 -15.43 10.40
CA ILE A 92 -1.89 -16.42 9.38
C ILE A 92 -0.84 -17.52 9.41
N ASP A 93 -1.27 -18.72 9.74
CA ASP A 93 -0.47 -19.94 9.57
C ASP A 93 -0.47 -20.32 8.08
N VAL A 94 0.68 -20.74 7.54
CA VAL A 94 0.78 -21.22 6.15
C VAL A 94 -0.17 -22.39 5.90
N ASP A 95 -0.40 -23.23 6.91
CA ASP A 95 -1.33 -24.37 6.84
C ASP A 95 -2.79 -23.92 6.59
N ASP A 96 -3.11 -22.67 6.91
CA ASP A 96 -4.44 -22.08 6.71
C ASP A 96 -4.57 -21.37 5.35
N VAL A 97 -3.52 -21.34 4.53
CA VAL A 97 -3.53 -20.77 3.17
C VAL A 97 -3.97 -21.83 2.15
N GLU A 98 -4.91 -21.48 1.28
CA GLU A 98 -5.42 -22.33 0.19
C GLU A 98 -4.82 -21.90 -1.16
N THR A 99 -4.74 -20.60 -1.40
CA THR A 99 -4.10 -20.06 -2.61
C THR A 99 -3.48 -18.69 -2.34
N PHE A 100 -2.47 -18.35 -3.14
CA PHE A 100 -1.77 -17.07 -3.08
C PHE A 100 -1.48 -16.56 -4.49
N ALA A 101 -1.52 -15.24 -4.67
CA ALA A 101 -0.99 -14.58 -5.86
C ALA A 101 -0.41 -13.21 -5.52
N PHE A 102 0.62 -12.82 -6.24
CA PHE A 102 1.20 -11.50 -6.19
C PHE A 102 1.37 -10.93 -7.60
N ALA A 103 1.35 -9.61 -7.71
CA ALA A 103 1.69 -8.88 -8.91
C ALA A 103 2.45 -7.62 -8.55
N ALA A 104 3.47 -7.26 -9.32
CA ALA A 104 4.27 -6.06 -9.13
C ALA A 104 4.59 -5.40 -10.46
N LYS A 105 4.60 -4.07 -10.50
CA LYS A 105 5.10 -3.29 -11.63
C LYS A 105 5.64 -1.98 -11.10
N ALA A 106 6.82 -1.57 -11.58
CA ALA A 106 7.44 -0.32 -11.20
C ALA A 106 8.24 0.24 -12.37
N THR A 107 8.03 1.50 -12.68
CA THR A 107 8.69 2.24 -13.77
C THR A 107 9.59 3.32 -13.19
N GLY A 108 10.72 3.61 -13.83
CA GLY A 108 11.68 4.63 -13.37
C GLY A 108 12.62 4.15 -12.25
N LEU A 109 12.70 2.84 -12.02
CA LEU A 109 13.60 2.25 -11.02
C LEU A 109 15.08 2.33 -11.42
N GLU A 110 15.38 2.34 -12.73
CA GLU A 110 16.74 2.54 -13.22
C GLU A 110 17.28 3.91 -12.81
N ASP A 111 16.47 4.96 -13.00
CA ASP A 111 16.81 6.34 -12.64
C ASP A 111 16.99 6.52 -11.12
N ALA A 112 16.34 5.66 -10.32
CA ALA A 112 16.45 5.69 -8.85
C ALA A 112 17.83 5.25 -8.33
N LYS A 113 18.57 4.43 -9.10
CA LYS A 113 19.90 3.92 -8.69
C LYS A 113 20.97 5.02 -8.66
N ASP A 114 20.77 6.10 -9.41
CA ASP A 114 21.76 7.17 -9.56
C ASP A 114 21.62 8.30 -8.51
N ILE A 115 20.53 8.31 -7.72
CA ILE A 115 20.22 9.35 -6.71
C ILE A 115 21.17 9.36 -5.51
N ALA A 116 21.87 8.26 -5.24
CA ALA A 116 22.86 8.22 -4.16
C ALA A 116 24.02 9.21 -4.37
N SER A 117 24.15 9.80 -5.57
CA SER A 117 25.16 10.78 -5.95
C SER A 117 24.84 12.20 -5.52
N ASP A 118 23.59 12.63 -5.73
CA ASP A 118 23.14 14.01 -5.61
C ASP A 118 21.66 14.03 -5.17
N PRO A 119 21.37 14.44 -3.92
CA PRO A 119 20.00 14.51 -3.42
C PRO A 119 19.10 15.47 -4.19
N GLU A 120 19.65 16.44 -4.94
CA GLU A 120 18.84 17.35 -5.78
C GLU A 120 18.18 16.61 -6.96
N ASP A 121 18.78 15.50 -7.43
CA ASP A 121 18.25 14.67 -8.53
C ASP A 121 16.90 14.02 -8.19
N ILE A 122 16.53 13.94 -6.90
CA ILE A 122 15.22 13.42 -6.48
C ILE A 122 14.04 14.26 -7.00
N ALA A 123 14.27 15.54 -7.32
CA ALA A 123 13.26 16.42 -7.91
C ALA A 123 12.94 16.06 -9.37
N ASP A 124 13.93 15.49 -10.08
CA ASP A 124 13.81 15.07 -11.48
C ASP A 124 13.42 13.60 -11.63
N LEU A 125 13.46 12.83 -10.53
CA LEU A 125 13.10 11.42 -10.52
C LEU A 125 11.59 11.22 -10.72
N GLU A 126 11.21 10.52 -11.79
CA GLU A 126 9.85 10.03 -12.00
C GLU A 126 9.76 8.52 -11.72
N ILE A 127 9.14 8.15 -10.60
CA ILE A 127 8.84 6.74 -10.28
C ILE A 127 7.33 6.55 -10.24
N ASP A 128 6.84 5.44 -10.78
CA ASP A 128 5.46 4.97 -10.57
C ASP A 128 5.47 3.45 -10.43
N GLY A 129 4.97 2.95 -9.30
CA GLY A 129 4.93 1.52 -9.04
C GLY A 129 3.81 1.10 -8.11
N ALA A 130 3.39 -0.15 -8.25
CA ALA A 130 2.42 -0.79 -7.38
C ALA A 130 2.66 -2.29 -7.25
N VAL A 131 2.21 -2.81 -6.11
CA VAL A 131 2.19 -4.24 -5.80
C VAL A 131 0.80 -4.61 -5.31
N ALA A 132 0.29 -5.74 -5.77
CA ALA A 132 -0.96 -6.32 -5.31
C ALA A 132 -0.71 -7.75 -4.82
N PHE A 133 -1.35 -8.11 -3.72
CA PHE A 133 -1.38 -9.46 -3.16
C PHE A 133 -2.81 -9.93 -3.01
N GLN A 134 -3.04 -11.19 -3.29
CA GLN A 134 -4.31 -11.87 -3.02
C GLN A 134 -4.03 -13.20 -2.36
N MET A 135 -4.79 -13.51 -1.32
CA MET A 135 -4.74 -14.78 -0.64
C MET A 135 -6.14 -15.29 -0.37
N THR A 136 -6.35 -16.60 -0.52
CA THR A 136 -7.55 -17.30 -0.06
C THR A 136 -7.16 -18.24 1.07
N LEU A 137 -7.88 -18.15 2.18
CA LEU A 137 -7.67 -18.94 3.39
C LEU A 137 -8.66 -20.12 3.47
N LYS A 138 -8.25 -21.22 4.10
CA LYS A 138 -9.08 -22.42 4.28
C LYS A 138 -10.35 -22.17 5.11
N LYS A 139 -10.32 -21.19 6.03
CA LYS A 139 -11.46 -20.80 6.88
C LYS A 139 -11.68 -19.29 6.97
N ASP A 140 -12.92 -18.90 7.23
CA ASP A 140 -13.27 -17.52 7.60
C ASP A 140 -12.78 -17.21 9.03
N GLY A 141 -12.69 -15.93 9.37
CA GLY A 141 -12.53 -15.47 10.76
C GLY A 141 -11.31 -14.59 11.01
N TYR A 142 -10.40 -14.49 10.05
CA TYR A 142 -9.16 -13.72 10.16
C TYR A 142 -9.33 -12.20 10.07
N ALA A 143 -10.52 -11.71 9.76
CA ALA A 143 -10.72 -10.28 9.55
C ALA A 143 -10.48 -9.45 10.82
N GLU A 144 -10.82 -9.94 12.02
CA GLU A 144 -10.48 -9.23 13.26
C GLU A 144 -8.97 -9.32 13.53
N ASP A 145 -8.39 -10.51 13.46
CA ASP A 145 -6.97 -10.74 13.78
C ASP A 145 -6.02 -9.98 12.85
N ILE A 146 -6.29 -9.96 11.53
CA ILE A 146 -5.48 -9.21 10.56
C ILE A 146 -5.61 -7.71 10.80
N MET A 147 -6.83 -7.22 11.10
CA MET A 147 -7.03 -5.80 11.37
C MET A 147 -6.41 -5.38 12.71
N ASP A 148 -6.34 -6.28 13.68
CA ASP A 148 -5.65 -6.03 14.95
C ASP A 148 -4.12 -6.01 14.73
N ALA A 149 -3.55 -6.90 13.91
CA ALA A 149 -2.13 -6.82 13.54
C ALA A 149 -1.78 -5.54 12.77
N VAL A 150 -2.64 -5.10 11.83
CA VAL A 150 -2.47 -3.79 11.18
C VAL A 150 -2.52 -2.67 12.22
N MET A 151 -3.38 -2.76 13.23
CA MET A 151 -3.42 -1.76 14.29
C MET A 151 -2.18 -1.79 15.18
N ASP A 152 -1.65 -2.96 15.50
CA ASP A 152 -0.41 -3.09 16.27
C ASP A 152 0.77 -2.45 15.52
N MET A 153 0.86 -2.65 14.20
CA MET A 153 1.86 -1.98 13.35
C MET A 153 1.71 -0.45 13.34
N LEU A 154 0.47 0.05 13.38
CA LEU A 154 0.21 1.48 13.47
C LEU A 154 0.52 2.02 14.86
N ASP A 155 0.14 1.32 15.93
CA ASP A 155 0.44 1.70 17.30
C ASP A 155 1.97 1.73 17.54
N GLU A 156 2.75 0.82 16.92
CA GLU A 156 4.22 0.86 16.89
C GLU A 156 4.77 2.13 16.22
N ALA A 157 4.07 2.66 15.23
CA ALA A 157 4.38 3.93 14.55
C ALA A 157 3.74 5.15 15.24
N GLY A 158 3.28 4.99 16.49
CA GLY A 158 2.65 6.08 17.27
C GLY A 158 1.19 6.39 16.89
N VAL A 159 0.62 5.64 15.94
CA VAL A 159 -0.70 5.90 15.38
C VAL A 159 -1.79 5.14 16.14
N SER A 160 -2.61 5.87 16.90
CA SER A 160 -3.77 5.27 17.55
C SER A 160 -4.94 5.04 16.59
N LYS A 161 -5.66 3.93 16.77
CA LYS A 161 -6.96 3.65 16.12
C LYS A 161 -7.97 4.80 16.18
N LYS A 162 -7.92 5.62 17.24
CA LYS A 162 -8.83 6.76 17.43
C LYS A 162 -8.57 7.90 16.44
N SER A 163 -7.36 7.97 15.89
CA SER A 163 -6.96 8.95 14.89
C SER A 163 -7.45 8.58 13.48
N LEU A 164 -7.85 7.32 13.26
CA LEU A 164 -8.37 6.82 11.98
C LEU A 164 -9.86 7.11 11.81
N THR A 165 -10.24 7.48 10.59
CA THR A 165 -11.64 7.68 10.20
C THR A 165 -12.29 6.38 9.71
N ASN A 166 -13.62 6.35 9.64
CA ASN A 166 -14.38 5.25 9.03
C ASN A 166 -14.15 5.08 7.51
N LYS A 167 -13.30 5.89 6.88
CA LYS A 167 -12.86 5.67 5.50
C LYS A 167 -11.52 4.95 5.43
N GLU A 168 -10.71 5.11 6.47
CA GLU A 168 -9.37 4.53 6.61
C GLU A 168 -9.42 3.18 7.32
N PHE A 169 -10.31 3.00 8.30
CA PHE A 169 -10.34 1.76 9.07
C PHE A 169 -11.74 1.25 9.34
N TYR A 170 -11.91 -0.06 9.19
CA TYR A 170 -13.10 -0.81 9.60
C TYR A 170 -12.69 -2.23 9.97
N SER A 171 -13.30 -2.77 11.02
CA SER A 171 -13.10 -4.18 11.38
C SER A 171 -14.38 -4.80 11.91
N SER A 172 -14.56 -6.08 11.60
CA SER A 172 -15.60 -6.97 12.08
C SER A 172 -15.17 -8.42 11.88
N LYS A 173 -15.82 -9.37 12.54
CA LYS A 173 -15.58 -10.82 12.40
C LYS A 173 -15.48 -11.39 10.98
N LYS A 174 -16.05 -10.72 9.97
CA LYS A 174 -16.14 -11.24 8.59
C LYS A 174 -15.51 -10.34 7.55
N GLU A 175 -15.33 -9.06 7.87
CA GLU A 175 -14.90 -8.06 6.92
C GLU A 175 -14.09 -7.00 7.65
N GLY A 176 -12.97 -6.60 7.08
CA GLY A 176 -12.13 -5.54 7.60
C GLY A 176 -11.40 -4.82 6.47
N TYR A 177 -11.12 -3.54 6.65
CA TYR A 177 -10.15 -2.85 5.81
C TYR A 177 -9.33 -1.84 6.58
N PHE A 178 -8.12 -1.65 6.09
CA PHE A 178 -7.27 -0.51 6.36
C PHE A 178 -6.92 0.17 5.04
N ARG A 179 -6.99 1.49 4.99
CA ARG A 179 -6.66 2.31 3.84
C ARG A 179 -5.92 3.54 4.28
N PHE A 180 -4.84 3.84 3.59
CA PHE A 180 -4.03 4.98 3.92
C PHE A 180 -3.46 5.60 2.65
N HIS A 181 -3.39 6.92 2.66
CA HIS A 181 -2.94 7.73 1.53
C HIS A 181 -2.12 8.91 2.06
N ILE A 182 -0.97 9.11 1.45
CA ILE A 182 -0.11 10.27 1.61
C ILE A 182 -0.02 10.97 0.26
N ASP A 183 -0.38 12.25 0.25
CA ASP A 183 -0.04 13.18 -0.82
C ASP A 183 1.34 13.75 -0.51
N VAL A 184 2.31 13.52 -1.40
CA VAL A 184 3.73 13.87 -1.17
C VAL A 184 3.91 15.38 -1.02
N ALA A 185 3.18 16.19 -1.80
CA ALA A 185 3.29 17.65 -1.72
C ALA A 185 2.72 18.18 -0.40
N LYS A 186 1.66 17.55 0.10
CA LYS A 186 1.12 17.88 1.44
C LYS A 186 2.02 17.42 2.56
N LEU A 187 2.63 16.24 2.45
CA LEU A 187 3.62 15.74 3.40
C LEU A 187 4.81 16.71 3.48
N ALA A 188 5.37 17.10 2.33
CA ALA A 188 6.45 18.09 2.25
C ALA A 188 6.08 19.39 2.96
N LYS A 189 4.85 19.87 2.74
CA LYS A 189 4.35 21.07 3.43
C LYS A 189 4.25 20.87 4.95
N ILE A 190 3.75 19.73 5.44
CA ILE A 190 3.68 19.44 6.88
C ILE A 190 5.09 19.47 7.50
N ILE A 191 6.07 18.90 6.79
CA ILE A 191 7.48 18.90 7.22
C ILE A 191 8.03 20.34 7.31
N LEU A 192 7.79 21.16 6.28
CA LEU A 192 8.29 22.54 6.23
C LEU A 192 7.55 23.50 7.18
N ASP A 193 6.27 23.27 7.43
CA ASP A 193 5.46 24.07 8.36
C ASP A 193 5.73 23.70 9.84
N ASN A 194 6.48 22.61 10.11
CA ASN A 194 6.87 22.20 11.46
C ASN A 194 8.22 22.82 11.84
N ASP A 195 8.20 23.83 12.70
CA ASP A 195 9.37 24.60 13.13
C ASP A 195 10.53 23.72 13.63
N ASP A 196 10.24 22.67 14.43
CA ASP A 196 11.27 21.80 15.00
C ASP A 196 11.97 20.97 13.91
N ILE A 197 11.23 20.55 12.89
CA ILE A 197 11.77 19.77 11.76
C ILE A 197 12.50 20.67 10.78
N ALA A 198 11.93 21.84 10.46
CA ALA A 198 12.54 22.85 9.62
C ALA A 198 13.92 23.29 10.17
N ASP A 199 14.02 23.53 11.48
CA ASP A 199 15.29 23.86 12.16
C ASP A 199 16.34 22.75 12.03
N ILE A 200 15.92 21.47 12.07
CA ILE A 200 16.81 20.32 11.87
C ILE A 200 17.27 20.28 10.40
N LEU A 201 16.34 20.43 9.45
CA LEU A 201 16.63 20.40 8.02
C LEU A 201 17.56 21.55 7.62
N GLU A 202 17.34 22.78 8.09
CA GLU A 202 18.20 23.93 7.83
C GLU A 202 19.64 23.65 8.31
N LYS A 203 19.79 23.11 9.52
CA LYS A 203 21.10 22.77 10.08
C LYS A 203 21.87 21.71 9.28
N TYR A 204 21.17 20.77 8.65
CA TYR A 204 21.80 19.77 7.77
C TYR A 204 21.97 20.29 6.35
N GLY A 205 21.04 21.09 5.84
CA GLY A 205 21.08 21.75 4.54
C GLY A 205 22.29 22.67 4.42
N ASP A 206 22.52 23.52 5.42
CA ASP A 206 23.71 24.39 5.49
C ASP A 206 25.03 23.61 5.49
N LYS A 207 25.04 22.39 6.03
CA LYS A 207 26.23 21.53 6.05
C LYS A 207 26.45 20.77 4.75
N ALA A 208 25.37 20.50 4.04
CA ALA A 208 25.36 19.72 2.80
C ALA A 208 25.27 20.59 1.53
N ASP A 209 25.09 21.91 1.68
CA ASP A 209 24.80 22.87 0.60
C ASP A 209 23.52 22.50 -0.17
N ILE A 210 22.48 22.04 0.54
CA ILE A 210 21.19 21.60 -0.01
C ILE A 210 20.08 22.55 0.45
N ASP A 211 19.30 23.08 -0.50
CA ASP A 211 18.07 23.83 -0.22
C ASP A 211 16.90 22.86 -0.03
N PHE A 212 16.67 22.41 1.21
CA PHE A 212 15.57 21.49 1.53
C PHE A 212 14.18 22.10 1.31
N GLU A 213 14.04 23.44 1.38
CA GLU A 213 12.75 24.09 1.15
C GLU A 213 12.37 24.00 -0.34
N ASP A 214 13.31 24.31 -1.23
CA ASP A 214 13.10 24.19 -2.68
C ASP A 214 12.94 22.71 -3.09
N LEU A 215 13.79 21.83 -2.54
CA LEU A 215 13.74 20.39 -2.79
C LEU A 215 12.38 19.80 -2.41
N LEU A 216 11.97 19.93 -1.15
CA LEU A 216 10.69 19.38 -0.67
C LEU A 216 9.50 20.07 -1.35
N GLY A 217 9.59 21.37 -1.62
CA GLY A 217 8.56 22.14 -2.32
C GLY A 217 8.34 21.71 -3.78
N SER A 218 9.35 21.10 -4.41
CA SER A 218 9.28 20.61 -5.78
C SER A 218 8.55 19.26 -5.91
N LEU A 219 8.65 18.42 -4.86
CA LEU A 219 8.18 17.03 -4.84
C LEU A 219 6.67 16.91 -4.99
N LYS A 220 6.24 15.95 -5.80
CA LYS A 220 4.82 15.60 -5.99
C LYS A 220 4.63 14.11 -6.05
N GLY A 221 3.39 13.67 -5.89
CA GLY A 221 3.03 12.28 -6.06
C GLY A 221 2.17 11.77 -4.92
N ASP A 222 2.07 10.45 -4.83
CA ASP A 222 1.15 9.76 -3.95
C ASP A 222 1.81 8.50 -3.42
N VAL A 223 1.57 8.17 -2.15
CA VAL A 223 1.84 6.83 -1.60
C VAL A 223 0.54 6.35 -0.99
N ALA A 224 0.12 5.13 -1.32
CA ALA A 224 -1.12 4.61 -0.76
C ALA A 224 -1.09 3.10 -0.59
N ILE A 225 -1.83 2.63 0.41
CA ILE A 225 -2.03 1.22 0.72
C ILE A 225 -3.51 0.95 1.03
N THR A 226 -3.99 -0.21 0.63
CA THR A 226 -5.25 -0.79 1.09
C THR A 226 -5.02 -2.25 1.45
N VAL A 227 -5.48 -2.64 2.63
CA VAL A 227 -5.58 -4.01 3.10
C VAL A 227 -7.06 -4.29 3.27
N GLU A 228 -7.59 -5.31 2.61
CA GLU A 228 -9.01 -5.63 2.61
C GLU A 228 -9.21 -7.13 2.86
N VAL A 229 -9.98 -7.46 3.88
CA VAL A 229 -10.32 -8.84 4.24
C VAL A 229 -11.81 -9.05 4.07
N ASN A 230 -12.21 -10.09 3.34
CA ASN A 230 -13.60 -10.47 3.12
C ASN A 230 -13.78 -11.99 3.19
N GLY A 231 -14.28 -12.47 4.33
CA GLY A 231 -14.37 -13.89 4.64
C GLY A 231 -12.99 -14.54 4.61
N LYS A 232 -12.81 -15.47 3.68
CA LYS A 232 -11.55 -16.17 3.40
C LYS A 232 -10.54 -15.35 2.59
N ASN A 233 -10.94 -14.24 1.99
CA ASN A 233 -10.10 -13.52 1.03
C ASN A 233 -9.37 -12.38 1.72
N VAL A 234 -8.06 -12.33 1.53
CA VAL A 234 -7.22 -11.18 1.86
C VAL A 234 -6.75 -10.57 0.55
N PHE A 235 -6.89 -9.25 0.42
CA PHE A 235 -6.41 -8.48 -0.72
C PHE A 235 -5.62 -7.29 -0.20
N VAL A 236 -4.39 -7.15 -0.68
CA VAL A 236 -3.54 -6.00 -0.39
C VAL A 236 -3.20 -5.34 -1.71
N LEU A 237 -3.26 -4.01 -1.74
CA LEU A 237 -2.77 -3.21 -2.85
C LEU A 237 -2.02 -2.02 -2.27
N MET A 238 -0.76 -1.88 -2.63
CA MET A 238 0.07 -0.76 -2.22
C MET A 238 0.87 -0.24 -3.40
N GLY A 239 1.29 1.01 -3.32
CA GLY A 239 2.14 1.60 -4.34
C GLY A 239 2.34 3.08 -4.12
N GLY A 240 3.08 3.67 -5.03
CA GLY A 240 3.26 5.10 -5.03
C GLY A 240 3.84 5.60 -6.34
N ALA A 241 3.79 6.92 -6.48
CA ALA A 241 4.46 7.65 -7.53
C ALA A 241 5.16 8.87 -6.95
N LEU A 242 6.30 9.22 -7.55
CA LEU A 242 7.07 10.42 -7.26
C LEU A 242 7.25 11.22 -8.55
N ASN A 243 6.99 12.52 -8.48
CA ASN A 243 7.00 13.52 -9.57
C ASN A 243 6.17 13.18 -10.82
N THR A 244 5.43 12.07 -10.78
CA THR A 244 4.49 11.64 -11.81
C THR A 244 3.13 11.29 -11.19
N LYS A 245 2.17 10.90 -12.03
CA LYS A 245 0.85 10.43 -11.56
C LYS A 245 0.93 8.94 -11.22
N PRO A 246 0.18 8.45 -10.21
CA PRO A 246 0.18 7.04 -9.81
C PRO A 246 -0.61 6.16 -10.79
N ALA A 247 -0.17 6.09 -12.05
CA ALA A 247 -0.90 5.44 -13.13
C ALA A 247 -0.97 3.92 -12.92
N THR A 248 0.11 3.32 -12.45
CA THR A 248 0.24 1.88 -12.18
C THR A 248 -0.67 1.46 -11.03
N LEU A 249 -0.65 2.19 -9.91
CA LEU A 249 -1.54 1.95 -8.77
C LEU A 249 -3.02 2.10 -9.16
N ASN A 250 -3.37 3.12 -9.95
CA ASN A 250 -4.73 3.32 -10.47
C ASN A 250 -5.18 2.17 -11.39
N GLN A 251 -4.27 1.68 -12.23
CA GLN A 251 -4.52 0.56 -13.13
C GLN A 251 -4.74 -0.74 -12.36
N PHE A 252 -3.91 -1.03 -11.36
CA PHE A 252 -4.03 -2.18 -10.48
C PHE A 252 -5.35 -2.14 -9.69
N ALA A 253 -5.67 -1.01 -9.06
CA ALA A 253 -6.94 -0.83 -8.34
C ALA A 253 -8.15 -1.18 -9.22
N LYS A 254 -8.13 -0.73 -10.47
CA LYS A 254 -9.20 -1.02 -11.44
C LYS A 254 -9.21 -2.47 -11.90
N ALA A 255 -8.05 -3.05 -12.19
CA ALA A 255 -7.93 -4.39 -12.75
C ALA A 255 -8.30 -5.48 -11.74
N PHE A 256 -7.86 -5.33 -10.50
CA PHE A 256 -8.15 -6.27 -9.41
C PHE A 256 -9.48 -5.98 -8.70
N GLY A 257 -10.15 -4.89 -9.06
CA GLY A 257 -11.46 -4.56 -8.52
C GLY A 257 -11.42 -4.10 -7.06
N ALA A 258 -10.36 -3.36 -6.69
CA ALA A 258 -10.24 -2.75 -5.37
C ALA A 258 -11.51 -1.96 -5.03
N SER A 259 -12.10 -2.23 -3.86
CA SER A 259 -13.38 -1.66 -3.48
C SER A 259 -13.33 -0.13 -3.35
N VAL A 260 -12.15 0.41 -3.01
CA VAL A 260 -11.81 1.82 -3.15
C VAL A 260 -10.40 1.91 -3.75
N ASN A 261 -10.20 2.87 -4.65
CA ASN A 261 -8.87 3.21 -5.12
C ASN A 261 -8.13 3.95 -3.99
N PRO A 262 -7.01 3.42 -3.45
CA PRO A 262 -6.41 3.96 -2.24
C PRO A 262 -5.94 5.41 -2.38
N VAL A 263 -5.54 5.88 -3.58
CA VAL A 263 -5.17 7.30 -3.81
C VAL A 263 -6.36 8.27 -3.74
N SER A 264 -7.59 7.76 -3.74
CA SER A 264 -8.80 8.58 -3.61
C SER A 264 -9.25 8.76 -2.16
N VAL A 265 -8.62 8.05 -1.22
CA VAL A 265 -8.84 8.22 0.21
C VAL A 265 -8.14 9.53 0.60
N PRO A 266 -8.82 10.50 1.23
CA PRO A 266 -8.15 11.72 1.64
C PRO A 266 -7.06 11.43 2.68
N MET A 267 -5.87 11.98 2.46
CA MET A 267 -4.80 12.04 3.45
C MET A 267 -5.30 12.59 4.78
N ASN A 268 -5.03 11.87 5.87
CA ASN A 268 -5.30 12.31 7.22
C ASN A 268 -4.10 13.10 7.74
N GLU A 269 -4.14 14.41 7.50
CA GLU A 269 -3.01 15.32 7.75
C GLU A 269 -2.51 15.24 9.21
N LYS A 270 -3.41 15.07 10.19
CA LYS A 270 -3.04 14.91 11.60
C LYS A 270 -2.25 13.63 11.87
N LEU A 271 -2.70 12.53 11.26
CA LEU A 271 -2.03 11.25 11.43
C LEU A 271 -0.63 11.30 10.84
N VAL A 272 -0.51 11.90 9.65
CA VAL A 272 0.77 12.04 8.97
C VAL A 272 1.70 12.97 9.75
N GLU A 273 1.19 14.07 10.29
CA GLU A 273 1.94 14.97 11.18
C GLU A 273 2.47 14.21 12.41
N GLU A 274 1.63 13.45 13.11
CA GLU A 274 2.02 12.60 14.26
C GLU A 274 3.11 11.57 13.86
N MET A 275 2.98 10.92 12.70
CA MET A 275 3.98 9.96 12.19
C MET A 275 5.31 10.62 11.84
N VAL A 276 5.27 11.82 11.26
CA VAL A 276 6.47 12.59 10.90
C VAL A 276 7.20 13.06 12.14
N GLU A 277 6.48 13.56 13.14
CA GLU A 277 7.04 13.95 14.44
C GLU A 277 7.68 12.76 15.15
N ASP A 278 7.00 11.61 15.23
CA ASP A 278 7.57 10.40 15.84
C ASP A 278 8.80 9.89 15.08
N ALA A 279 8.76 9.89 13.74
CA ALA A 279 9.92 9.56 12.92
C ALA A 279 11.08 10.52 13.21
N VAL A 280 10.84 11.83 13.24
CA VAL A 280 11.87 12.80 13.56
C VAL A 280 12.38 12.63 14.98
N ASP A 281 11.56 12.42 16.00
CA ASP A 281 12.03 12.20 17.38
C ASP A 281 12.89 10.93 17.50
N ASN A 282 12.46 9.85 16.87
CA ASN A 282 13.16 8.56 16.87
C ASN A 282 14.46 8.58 16.03
N TYR A 283 14.52 9.38 14.97
CA TYR A 283 15.72 9.52 14.14
C TYR A 283 16.63 10.68 14.57
N ALA A 284 16.11 11.79 15.08
CA ALA A 284 16.87 12.91 15.63
C ALA A 284 17.64 12.50 16.90
N SER A 285 17.07 11.63 17.74
CA SER A 285 17.80 11.01 18.86
C SER A 285 18.97 10.11 18.38
N LYS A 286 18.85 9.47 17.22
CA LYS A 286 19.93 8.70 16.57
C LYS A 286 20.95 9.58 15.84
N LEU A 287 20.51 10.67 15.21
CA LEU A 287 21.35 11.63 14.50
C LEU A 287 22.14 12.52 15.47
N SER A 288 21.55 12.92 16.60
CA SER A 288 22.23 13.67 17.66
C SER A 288 23.26 12.84 18.42
N SER A 289 23.04 11.52 18.57
CA SER A 289 24.03 10.59 19.12
C SER A 289 25.13 10.21 18.12
N ALA A 290 24.85 10.22 16.82
CA ALA A 290 25.88 10.13 15.77
C ALA A 290 26.70 11.42 15.64
N GLY A 291 26.11 12.60 15.89
CA GLY A 291 26.82 13.87 15.93
C GLY A 291 27.91 13.95 17.01
N ALA A 292 27.78 13.18 18.10
CA ALA A 292 28.84 13.05 19.11
C ALA A 292 30.03 12.18 18.64
N ALA A 293 29.89 11.41 17.56
CA ALA A 293 30.95 10.60 16.98
C ALA A 293 31.73 11.32 15.86
N PHE A 294 31.23 12.44 15.34
CA PHE A 294 31.91 13.28 14.34
C PHE A 294 32.73 14.43 14.95
N ASP A 295 32.75 14.56 16.29
CA ASP A 295 33.56 15.52 17.05
C ASP A 295 34.82 14.87 17.69
N LEU A 296 35.34 13.76 17.12
CA LEU A 296 36.62 13.13 17.48
C LEU A 296 37.54 12.96 16.27
#